data_AF-A0A6L6R386-F1
#
_entry.id   AF-A0A6L6R386-F1
#
_cell.length_a   1.000
_cell.length_b   1.000
_cell.length_c   1.000
_cell.angle_alpha   90.00
_cell.angle_beta   90.00
_cell.angle_gamma   90.00
#
_symmetry.space_group_name_H-M   'P 1'
#
loop_
_entity.id
_entity.type
_entity.pdbx_description
1 polymer ?
#
loop_
_entity_poly.entity_id
_entity_poly.type
_entity_poly.pdbx_seq_one_letter_code
_entity_poly.pdbx_strand_id
1 'polypeptide(L)'
;MKRSKAYMKAAEQINPDELYSPLAAVRIAKGTVSTKFDPTVEVSIRLGVDPRKADQMVRGTVNLPHGTGKTARVLVFANGEKADEARAAGADFVGSDDLIEKVKGGWTDFDSAVSTPDLMGKVGTLGKVLGPRGLMPNPKTGTVTMDVAKAVADIKGGKIEFRVDKHSNLQFPIGKASFDEVQLVENY
;
A
#
# COMPACT_ATOMS: atom_id res chain seq x y z
N MET A 1 -12.94 20.44 22.72
CA MET A 1 -13.65 19.28 22.12
C MET A 1 -13.74 18.16 23.13
N LYS A 2 -14.93 17.61 23.40
CA LYS A 2 -15.12 16.48 24.33
C LYS A 2 -14.65 15.18 23.65
N ARG A 3 -13.74 14.44 24.29
CA ARG A 3 -13.19 13.17 23.76
C ARG A 3 -13.99 11.96 24.27
N SER A 4 -13.92 10.83 23.55
CA SER A 4 -14.58 9.60 23.97
C SER A 4 -13.85 8.92 25.13
N LYS A 5 -14.55 8.06 25.89
CA LYS A 5 -13.93 7.29 26.98
C LYS A 5 -12.79 6.38 26.49
N ALA A 6 -12.98 5.74 25.33
CA ALA A 6 -11.96 4.89 24.72
C ALA A 6 -10.69 5.68 24.34
N TYR A 7 -10.86 6.87 23.77
CA TYR A 7 -9.73 7.75 23.44
C TYR A 7 -8.94 8.14 24.70
N MET A 8 -9.62 8.55 25.77
CA MET A 8 -8.95 8.97 27.01
C MET A 8 -8.14 7.81 27.61
N LYS A 9 -8.72 6.61 27.68
CA LYS A 9 -8.04 5.40 28.18
C LYS A 9 -6.82 5.01 27.33
N ALA A 10 -6.85 5.22 26.02
CA ALA A 10 -5.70 4.98 25.15
C ALA A 10 -4.61 6.05 25.37
N ALA A 11 -4.99 7.32 25.47
CA ALA A 11 -4.07 8.43 25.69
C ALA A 11 -3.35 8.34 27.04
N GLU A 12 -4.00 7.83 28.09
CA GLU A 12 -3.38 7.59 29.40
C GLU A 12 -2.20 6.59 29.35
N GLN A 13 -2.14 5.73 28.34
CA GLN A 13 -1.04 4.77 28.16
C GLN A 13 0.18 5.37 27.44
N ILE A 14 0.08 6.61 26.94
CA ILE A 14 1.09 7.26 26.12
C ILE A 14 1.63 8.48 26.87
N ASN A 15 2.91 8.47 27.22
CA ASN A 15 3.60 9.63 27.76
C ASN A 15 4.13 10.50 26.60
N PRO A 16 3.66 11.75 26.46
CA PRO A 16 4.11 12.63 25.36
C PRO A 16 5.58 13.05 25.47
N ASP A 17 6.17 12.98 26.65
CA ASP A 17 7.56 13.41 26.90
C ASP A 17 8.57 12.25 26.77
N GLU A 18 8.08 11.01 26.57
CA GLU A 18 8.92 9.82 26.48
C GLU A 18 9.14 9.39 25.02
N LEU A 19 10.40 9.06 24.70
CA LEU A 19 10.76 8.45 23.42
C LEU A 19 10.79 6.92 23.58
N TYR A 20 9.76 6.27 23.05
CA TYR A 20 9.65 4.82 23.08
C TYR A 20 10.56 4.15 22.05
N SER A 21 11.14 2.99 22.42
CA SER A 21 11.72 2.08 21.44
C SER A 21 10.64 1.48 20.54
N PRO A 22 10.96 1.02 19.31
CA PRO A 22 9.96 0.43 18.40
C PRO A 22 9.14 -0.70 19.06
N LEU A 23 9.79 -1.58 19.82
CA LEU A 23 9.12 -2.67 20.52
C LEU A 23 8.16 -2.17 21.61
N ALA A 24 8.57 -1.16 22.39
CA ALA A 24 7.69 -0.56 23.41
C ALA A 24 6.50 0.15 22.77
N ALA A 25 6.73 0.89 21.67
CA ALA A 25 5.68 1.56 20.93
C ALA A 25 4.66 0.57 20.34
N VAL A 26 5.12 -0.55 19.77
CA VAL A 26 4.25 -1.61 19.24
C VAL A 26 3.37 -2.22 20.32
N ARG A 27 3.92 -2.47 21.53
CA ARG A 27 3.14 -2.95 22.68
C ARG A 27 2.02 -2.00 23.06
N ILE A 28 2.33 -0.71 23.15
CA ILE A 28 1.33 0.32 23.46
C ILE A 28 0.30 0.40 22.34
N ALA A 29 0.72 0.42 21.07
CA ALA A 29 -0.18 0.44 19.92
C ALA A 29 -1.18 -0.73 19.95
N LYS A 30 -0.71 -1.95 20.25
CA LYS A 30 -1.59 -3.13 20.43
C LYS A 30 -2.50 -3.01 21.66
N GLY A 31 -1.99 -2.49 22.78
CA GLY A 31 -2.76 -2.29 24.02
C GLY A 31 -3.85 -1.21 23.94
N THR A 32 -3.76 -0.31 22.97
CA THR A 32 -4.74 0.77 22.75
C THR A 32 -5.90 0.39 21.84
N VAL A 33 -5.93 -0.84 21.31
CA VAL A 33 -7.01 -1.32 20.45
C VAL A 33 -8.34 -1.36 21.20
N SER A 34 -9.32 -0.61 20.71
CA SER A 34 -10.68 -0.57 21.26
C SER A 34 -11.76 -1.00 20.27
N THR A 35 -11.36 -1.48 19.08
CA THR A 35 -12.26 -1.83 17.98
C THR A 35 -12.63 -3.32 18.00
N LYS A 36 -13.77 -3.66 17.39
CA LYS A 36 -14.22 -5.06 17.25
C LYS A 36 -13.56 -5.78 16.06
N PHE A 37 -13.14 -5.03 15.05
CA PHE A 37 -12.39 -5.55 13.91
C PHE A 37 -10.89 -5.43 14.17
N ASP A 38 -10.09 -6.19 13.43
CA ASP A 38 -8.62 -6.17 13.49
C ASP A 38 -8.05 -4.91 12.82
N PRO A 39 -7.59 -3.92 13.60
CA PRO A 39 -7.12 -2.65 13.07
C PRO A 39 -5.72 -2.80 12.43
N THR A 40 -5.40 -1.86 11.55
CA THR A 40 -4.06 -1.76 10.93
C THR A 40 -3.17 -0.89 11.82
N VAL A 41 -1.92 -1.33 12.02
CA VAL A 41 -0.86 -0.53 12.63
C VAL A 41 -0.12 0.19 11.51
N GLU A 42 -0.04 1.52 11.61
CA GLU A 42 0.58 2.38 10.62
C GLU A 42 1.70 3.22 11.25
N VAL A 43 2.64 3.63 10.42
CA VAL A 43 3.77 4.49 10.81
C VAL A 43 3.64 5.82 10.08
N SER A 44 3.76 6.90 10.84
CA SER A 44 3.88 8.27 10.33
C SER A 44 5.29 8.77 10.57
N ILE A 45 6.01 9.13 9.51
CA ILE A 45 7.37 9.67 9.58
C ILE A 45 7.39 11.06 8.97
N ARG A 46 7.79 12.06 9.75
CA ARG A 46 8.02 13.41 9.24
C ARG A 46 9.44 13.53 8.72
N LEU A 47 9.58 13.90 7.46
CA LEU A 47 10.86 14.12 6.79
C LEU A 47 11.21 15.61 6.72
N GLY A 48 12.50 15.91 6.61
CA GLY A 48 13.04 17.26 6.42
C GLY A 48 13.16 17.71 4.96
N VAL A 49 12.40 17.09 4.05
CA VAL A 49 12.46 17.37 2.61
C VAL A 49 11.43 18.42 2.18
N ASP A 50 11.70 19.14 1.09
CA ASP A 50 10.72 19.99 0.39
C ASP A 50 10.06 19.20 -0.75
N PRO A 51 8.81 18.72 -0.59
CA PRO A 51 8.12 17.91 -1.60
C PRO A 51 7.78 18.70 -2.88
N ARG A 52 8.01 20.02 -2.91
CA ARG A 52 7.85 20.82 -4.13
C ARG A 52 9.07 20.73 -5.05
N LYS A 53 10.22 20.31 -4.53
CA LYS A 53 11.47 20.15 -5.25
C LYS A 53 11.61 18.72 -5.74
N ALA A 54 11.77 18.54 -7.05
CA ALA A 54 11.78 17.22 -7.68
C ALA A 54 12.94 16.33 -7.19
N ASP A 55 14.10 16.93 -6.88
CA ASP A 55 15.30 16.29 -6.32
C ASP A 55 15.12 15.86 -4.86
N GLN A 56 14.15 16.40 -4.14
CA GLN A 56 13.85 16.06 -2.74
C GLN A 56 12.59 15.19 -2.59
N MET A 57 11.97 14.79 -3.71
CA MET A 57 10.81 13.92 -3.72
C MET A 57 11.19 12.50 -3.31
N VAL A 58 10.82 12.10 -2.09
CA VAL A 58 10.98 10.70 -1.64
C VAL A 58 9.80 9.87 -2.13
N ARG A 59 10.10 8.86 -2.95
CA ARG A 59 9.15 7.84 -3.41
C ARG A 59 9.88 6.52 -3.56
N GLY A 60 9.28 5.43 -3.11
CA GLY A 60 9.91 4.12 -3.18
C GLY A 60 8.92 2.98 -2.95
N THR A 61 9.45 1.77 -3.05
CA THR A 61 8.73 0.54 -2.71
C THR A 61 9.58 -0.30 -1.77
N VAL A 62 8.96 -0.97 -0.83
CA VAL A 62 9.63 -1.94 0.05
C VAL A 62 8.75 -3.18 0.21
N ASN A 63 9.38 -4.34 0.30
CA ASN A 63 8.70 -5.59 0.63
C ASN A 63 8.78 -5.76 2.14
N LEU A 64 7.63 -5.78 2.81
CA LEU A 64 7.57 -6.07 4.23
C LEU A 64 7.78 -7.57 4.46
N PRO A 65 8.75 -7.99 5.31
CA PRO A 65 9.05 -9.40 5.54
C PRO A 65 7.84 -10.24 5.96
N HIS A 66 6.89 -9.66 6.70
CA HIS A 66 5.68 -10.34 7.17
C HIS A 66 4.41 -9.88 6.43
N GLY A 67 4.57 -9.08 5.38
CA GLY A 67 3.47 -8.44 4.66
C GLY A 67 2.66 -7.46 5.51
N THR A 68 1.50 -7.05 4.99
CA THR A 68 0.62 -6.06 5.65
C THR A 68 -0.58 -6.67 6.39
N GLY A 69 -0.77 -7.99 6.27
CA GLY A 69 -1.95 -8.70 6.78
C GLY A 69 -3.23 -8.44 5.98
N LYS A 70 -3.13 -7.76 4.82
CA LYS A 70 -4.22 -7.63 3.84
C LYS A 70 -3.78 -8.29 2.54
N THR A 71 -4.54 -9.28 2.07
CA THR A 71 -4.37 -9.81 0.72
C THR A 71 -4.82 -8.76 -0.29
N ALA A 72 -3.87 -8.14 -0.99
CA ALA A 72 -4.17 -7.16 -2.01
C ALA A 72 -4.86 -7.81 -3.20
N ARG A 73 -5.96 -7.20 -3.66
CA ARG A 73 -6.61 -7.59 -4.91
C ARG A 73 -5.87 -6.96 -6.08
N VAL A 74 -5.28 -7.77 -6.95
CA VAL A 74 -4.41 -7.32 -8.04
C VAL A 74 -5.13 -7.45 -9.37
N LEU A 75 -5.25 -6.33 -10.08
CA LEU A 75 -5.66 -6.27 -11.48
C LEU A 75 -4.42 -6.27 -12.38
N VAL A 76 -4.43 -7.09 -13.43
CA VAL A 76 -3.36 -7.14 -14.41
C VAL A 76 -3.89 -6.85 -15.81
N PHE A 77 -3.31 -5.84 -16.45
CA PHE A 77 -3.47 -5.56 -17.86
C PHE A 77 -2.37 -6.28 -18.66
N ALA A 78 -2.72 -7.40 -19.27
CA ALA A 78 -1.79 -8.21 -20.06
C ALA A 78 -2.53 -8.99 -21.16
N ASN A 79 -1.81 -9.38 -22.21
CA ASN A 79 -2.31 -10.21 -23.30
C ASN A 79 -1.50 -11.51 -23.43
N GLY A 80 -2.11 -12.53 -24.07
CA GLY A 80 -1.45 -13.78 -24.43
C GLY A 80 -0.79 -14.47 -23.23
N GLU A 81 0.45 -14.92 -23.42
CA GLU A 81 1.24 -15.64 -22.42
C GLU A 81 1.39 -14.88 -21.09
N LYS A 82 1.52 -13.55 -21.14
CA LYS A 82 1.63 -12.72 -19.93
C LYS A 82 0.34 -12.67 -19.12
N ALA A 83 -0.81 -12.83 -19.77
CA ALA A 83 -2.07 -12.97 -19.05
C ALA A 83 -2.14 -14.33 -18.32
N ASP A 84 -1.63 -15.39 -18.94
CA ASP A 84 -1.64 -16.73 -18.33
C ASP A 84 -0.65 -16.81 -17.15
N GLU A 85 0.54 -16.23 -17.29
CA GLU A 85 1.51 -16.06 -16.19
C GLU A 85 0.89 -15.31 -15.00
N ALA A 86 0.16 -14.23 -15.26
CA ALA A 86 -0.47 -13.43 -14.21
C ALA A 86 -1.55 -14.21 -13.45
N ARG A 87 -2.38 -14.99 -14.16
CA ARG A 87 -3.39 -15.86 -13.55
C ARG A 87 -2.74 -16.94 -12.71
N ALA A 88 -1.69 -17.58 -13.22
CA ALA A 88 -0.93 -18.59 -12.50
C ALA A 88 -0.25 -18.04 -11.23
N ALA A 89 0.21 -16.78 -11.26
CA ALA A 89 0.75 -16.07 -10.10
C ALA A 89 -0.31 -15.64 -9.08
N GLY A 90 -1.60 -15.88 -9.37
CA GLY A 90 -2.71 -15.61 -8.46
C GLY A 90 -3.29 -14.21 -8.55
N ALA A 91 -3.15 -13.52 -9.69
CA ALA A 91 -3.86 -12.25 -9.91
C ALA A 91 -5.38 -12.45 -9.87
N ASP A 92 -6.10 -11.52 -9.25
CA ASP A 92 -7.54 -11.62 -9.04
C ASP A 92 -8.33 -11.30 -10.32
N PHE A 93 -7.80 -10.36 -11.12
CA PHE A 93 -8.40 -9.95 -12.39
C PHE A 93 -7.31 -9.83 -13.45
N VAL A 94 -7.50 -10.48 -14.60
CA VAL A 94 -6.53 -10.44 -15.70
C VAL A 94 -7.27 -10.29 -17.03
N GLY A 95 -6.91 -9.28 -17.80
CA GLY A 95 -7.55 -8.99 -19.09
C GLY A 95 -6.87 -7.81 -19.79
N SER A 96 -7.50 -7.32 -20.86
CA SER A 96 -6.97 -6.22 -21.65
C SER A 96 -8.09 -5.24 -22.00
N ASP A 97 -8.59 -5.24 -23.23
CA ASP A 97 -9.54 -4.25 -23.72
C ASP A 97 -10.88 -4.26 -22.95
N ASP A 98 -11.33 -5.44 -22.54
CA ASP A 98 -12.54 -5.65 -21.75
C ASP A 98 -12.43 -5.01 -20.35
N LEU A 99 -11.32 -5.24 -19.65
CA LEU A 99 -11.07 -4.66 -18.33
C LEU A 99 -10.74 -3.17 -18.42
N ILE A 100 -10.08 -2.72 -19.49
CA ILE A 100 -9.82 -1.30 -19.73
C ILE A 100 -11.15 -0.54 -19.86
N GLU A 101 -12.10 -1.01 -20.67
CA GLU A 101 -13.40 -0.36 -20.80
C GLU A 101 -14.22 -0.45 -19.49
N LYS A 102 -14.14 -1.57 -18.75
CA LYS A 102 -14.78 -1.70 -17.43
C LYS A 102 -14.24 -0.69 -16.42
N VAL A 103 -12.93 -0.50 -16.35
CA VAL A 103 -12.27 0.48 -15.47
C VAL A 103 -12.58 1.91 -15.91
N LYS A 104 -12.62 2.16 -17.22
CA LYS A 104 -13.05 3.45 -17.79
C LYS A 104 -14.49 3.79 -17.41
N GLY A 105 -15.35 2.78 -17.30
CA GLY A 105 -16.71 2.88 -16.74
C GLY A 105 -16.78 3.14 -15.22
N GLY A 106 -15.64 3.22 -14.53
CA GLY A 106 -15.53 3.60 -13.12
C GLY A 106 -15.32 2.44 -12.15
N TRP A 107 -15.23 1.20 -12.65
CA TRP A 107 -14.96 0.04 -11.80
C TRP A 107 -13.53 0.08 -11.23
N THR A 108 -13.41 0.01 -9.91
CA THR A 108 -12.14 0.13 -9.17
C THR A 108 -12.10 -0.79 -7.96
N ASP A 109 -12.65 -1.99 -8.08
CA ASP A 109 -12.74 -2.95 -6.98
C ASP A 109 -11.47 -3.82 -6.83
N PHE A 110 -10.32 -3.15 -6.85
CA PHE A 110 -8.99 -3.75 -6.69
C PHE A 110 -8.08 -2.76 -5.94
N ASP A 111 -7.00 -3.28 -5.36
CA ASP A 111 -6.08 -2.51 -4.52
C ASP A 111 -4.81 -2.09 -5.27
N SER A 112 -4.43 -2.83 -6.32
CA SER A 112 -3.26 -2.54 -7.14
C SER A 112 -3.47 -2.94 -8.60
N ALA A 113 -2.83 -2.23 -9.51
CA ALA A 113 -2.84 -2.56 -10.94
C ALA A 113 -1.41 -2.75 -11.47
N VAL A 114 -1.24 -3.79 -12.27
CA VAL A 114 -0.01 -4.09 -13.02
C VAL A 114 -0.33 -4.06 -14.50
N SER A 115 0.60 -3.58 -15.33
CA SER A 115 0.43 -3.56 -16.79
C SER A 115 1.70 -4.01 -17.49
N THR A 116 1.55 -4.68 -18.63
CA THR A 116 2.66 -4.82 -19.57
C THR A 116 2.91 -3.49 -20.31
N PRO A 117 4.14 -3.19 -20.75
CA PRO A 117 4.47 -1.93 -21.42
C PRO A 117 3.69 -1.66 -22.71
N ASP A 118 3.34 -2.71 -23.47
CA ASP A 118 2.59 -2.61 -24.72
C ASP A 118 1.15 -2.10 -24.53
N LEU A 119 0.54 -2.41 -23.37
CA LEU A 119 -0.82 -1.98 -23.04
C LEU A 119 -0.87 -0.58 -22.41
N MET A 120 0.28 0.01 -22.05
CA MET A 120 0.31 1.32 -21.39
C MET A 120 -0.25 2.46 -22.24
N GLY A 121 -0.21 2.36 -23.58
CA GLY A 121 -0.86 3.33 -24.46
C GLY A 121 -2.37 3.42 -24.23
N LYS A 122 -3.02 2.27 -24.00
CA LYS A 122 -4.46 2.20 -23.70
C LYS A 122 -4.75 2.49 -22.23
N VAL A 123 -4.00 1.90 -21.31
CA VAL A 123 -4.13 2.12 -19.85
C VAL A 123 -3.90 3.59 -19.48
N GLY A 124 -3.04 4.30 -20.21
CA GLY A 124 -2.81 5.75 -20.09
C GLY A 124 -4.09 6.59 -20.12
N THR A 125 -5.09 6.17 -20.89
CA THR A 125 -6.39 6.86 -21.00
C THR A 125 -7.21 6.79 -19.71
N LEU A 126 -6.92 5.83 -18.83
CA LEU A 126 -7.58 5.63 -17.55
C LEU A 126 -7.07 6.56 -16.45
N GLY A 127 -6.13 7.47 -16.75
CA GLY A 127 -5.52 8.37 -15.77
C GLY A 127 -6.53 9.22 -14.99
N LYS A 128 -7.68 9.55 -15.57
CA LYS A 128 -8.77 10.27 -14.86
C LYS A 128 -9.43 9.43 -13.75
N VAL A 129 -9.48 8.11 -13.91
CA VAL A 129 -10.10 7.18 -12.95
C VAL A 129 -9.06 6.63 -11.97
N LEU A 130 -7.91 6.19 -12.48
CA LEU A 130 -6.86 5.54 -11.68
C LEU A 130 -5.93 6.53 -11.00
N GLY A 131 -5.66 7.68 -11.62
CA GLY A 131 -4.72 8.68 -11.12
C GLY A 131 -5.08 9.23 -9.74
N PRO A 132 -6.31 9.77 -9.53
CA PRO A 132 -6.72 10.29 -8.23
C PRO A 132 -6.73 9.24 -7.11
N ARG A 133 -6.85 7.96 -7.46
CA ARG A 133 -6.86 6.84 -6.53
C ARG A 133 -5.47 6.23 -6.28
N GLY A 134 -4.44 6.69 -6.98
CA GLY A 134 -3.10 6.11 -6.89
C GLY A 134 -2.99 4.68 -7.46
N LEU A 135 -3.97 4.24 -8.24
CA LEU A 135 -4.03 2.89 -8.82
C LEU A 135 -3.36 2.80 -10.20
N MET A 136 -2.76 3.89 -10.68
CA MET A 136 -2.16 3.95 -12.01
C MET A 136 -0.83 3.17 -12.03
N PRO A 137 -0.66 2.17 -12.91
CA PRO A 137 0.62 1.47 -13.05
C PRO A 137 1.75 2.43 -13.39
N ASN A 138 2.91 2.25 -12.76
CA ASN A 138 4.09 3.09 -12.89
C ASN A 138 5.37 2.26 -13.06
N PRO A 139 6.19 2.52 -14.10
CA PRO A 139 7.49 1.84 -14.25
C PRO A 139 8.41 2.04 -13.04
N LYS A 140 8.35 3.19 -12.37
CA LYS A 140 9.18 3.49 -11.19
C LYS A 140 8.87 2.60 -9.98
N THR A 141 7.66 2.05 -9.91
CA THR A 141 7.22 1.18 -8.81
C THR A 141 7.32 -0.30 -9.19
N GLY A 142 7.78 -0.60 -10.41
CA GLY A 142 7.86 -1.96 -10.94
C GLY A 142 6.50 -2.55 -11.33
N THR A 143 5.44 -1.75 -11.38
CA THR A 143 4.09 -2.19 -11.76
C THR A 143 3.84 -2.10 -13.27
N VAL A 144 4.82 -1.57 -14.03
CA VAL A 144 4.88 -1.70 -15.48
C VAL A 144 6.10 -2.55 -15.83
N THR A 145 5.87 -3.81 -16.19
CA THR A 145 6.94 -4.80 -16.37
C THR A 145 6.52 -5.93 -17.32
N MET A 146 7.51 -6.60 -17.91
CA MET A 146 7.30 -7.87 -18.63
C MET A 146 7.27 -9.08 -17.67
N ASP A 147 7.81 -8.93 -16.46
CA ASP A 147 7.79 -9.95 -15.42
C ASP A 147 6.56 -9.79 -14.52
N VAL A 148 5.41 -10.14 -15.10
CA VAL A 148 4.10 -9.91 -14.49
C VAL A 148 3.87 -10.84 -13.30
N ALA A 149 4.32 -12.09 -13.40
CA ALA A 149 4.21 -13.07 -12.32
C ALA A 149 4.92 -12.58 -11.05
N LYS A 150 6.16 -12.07 -11.17
CA LYS A 150 6.89 -11.52 -10.03
C LYS A 150 6.21 -10.29 -9.46
N ALA A 151 5.71 -9.37 -10.29
CA ALA A 151 5.01 -8.17 -9.81
C ALA A 151 3.76 -8.54 -9.00
N VAL A 152 2.97 -9.52 -9.46
CA VAL A 152 1.80 -10.02 -8.74
C VAL A 152 2.22 -10.65 -7.40
N ALA A 153 3.24 -11.51 -7.42
CA ALA A 153 3.74 -12.16 -6.21
C ALA A 153 4.26 -11.16 -5.18
N ASP A 154 5.03 -10.15 -5.61
CA ASP A 154 5.55 -9.08 -4.74
C ASP A 154 4.40 -8.29 -4.09
N ILE A 155 3.41 -7.89 -4.86
CA ILE A 155 2.25 -7.12 -4.35
C ILE A 155 1.46 -7.95 -3.35
N LYS A 156 1.21 -9.23 -3.65
CA LYS A 156 0.51 -10.13 -2.73
C LYS A 156 1.36 -10.50 -1.51
N GLY A 157 2.67 -10.49 -1.64
CA GLY A 157 3.64 -10.66 -0.56
C GLY A 157 3.78 -9.44 0.36
N GLY A 158 3.03 -8.37 0.12
CA GLY A 158 3.02 -7.19 0.98
C GLY A 158 4.05 -6.13 0.59
N LYS A 159 4.41 -6.05 -0.69
CA LYS A 159 5.07 -4.87 -1.25
C LYS A 159 4.19 -3.64 -1.06
N ILE A 160 4.74 -2.64 -0.38
CA ILE A 160 4.11 -1.34 -0.20
C ILE A 160 4.82 -0.29 -1.06
N GLU A 161 4.05 0.68 -1.54
CA GLU A 161 4.56 1.91 -2.14
C GLU A 161 4.38 3.06 -1.15
N PHE A 162 5.40 3.90 -1.02
CA PHE A 162 5.31 5.13 -0.24
C PHE A 162 5.76 6.33 -1.06
N ARG A 163 5.15 7.47 -0.78
CA ARG A 163 5.48 8.77 -1.37
C ARG A 163 5.28 9.84 -0.33
N VAL A 164 6.22 10.79 -0.27
CA VAL A 164 6.09 11.94 0.61
C VAL A 164 4.90 12.82 0.21
N ASP A 165 4.10 13.22 1.21
CA ASP A 165 2.96 14.12 1.01
C ASP A 165 3.40 15.59 0.89
N LYS A 166 2.42 16.49 0.69
CA LYS A 166 2.66 17.94 0.59
C LYS A 166 3.15 18.60 1.90
N HIS A 167 3.09 17.89 3.01
CA HIS A 167 3.50 18.31 4.36
C HIS A 167 4.80 17.63 4.81
N SER A 168 5.50 16.96 3.89
CA SER A 168 6.75 16.25 4.14
C SER A 168 6.58 15.01 5.04
N ASN A 169 5.41 14.38 5.06
CA ASN A 169 5.17 13.14 5.80
C ASN A 169 5.19 11.91 4.89
N LEU A 170 5.70 10.81 5.40
CA LEU A 170 5.48 9.45 4.90
C LEU A 170 4.50 8.74 5.82
N GLN A 171 3.51 8.08 5.22
CA GLN A 171 2.55 7.23 5.92
C GLN A 171 2.55 5.86 5.22
N PHE A 172 2.68 4.78 6.00
CA PHE A 172 2.51 3.43 5.46
C PHE A 172 2.09 2.44 6.55
N PRO A 173 1.36 1.37 6.17
CA PRO A 173 1.01 0.29 7.09
C PRO A 173 2.20 -0.65 7.32
N ILE A 174 2.39 -1.11 8.55
CA ILE A 174 3.40 -2.12 8.91
C ILE A 174 2.77 -3.46 9.31
N GLY A 175 1.45 -3.57 9.38
CA GLY A 175 0.76 -4.83 9.63
C GLY A 175 -0.58 -4.65 10.32
N LYS A 176 -1.16 -5.76 10.76
CA LYS A 176 -2.38 -5.78 11.60
C LYS A 176 -2.02 -5.81 13.07
N ALA A 177 -2.92 -5.35 13.94
CA ALA A 177 -2.69 -5.44 15.38
C ALA A 177 -2.68 -6.91 15.86
N SER A 178 -3.27 -7.82 15.09
CA SER A 178 -3.17 -9.27 15.30
C SER A 178 -1.77 -9.87 15.05
N PHE A 179 -0.86 -9.16 14.35
CA PHE A 179 0.51 -9.62 14.14
C PHE A 179 1.28 -9.68 15.46
N ASP A 180 2.27 -10.56 15.55
CA ASP A 180 3.15 -10.60 16.71
C ASP A 180 4.00 -9.33 16.83
N GLU A 181 4.41 -9.00 18.06
CA GLU A 181 5.20 -7.79 18.32
C GLU A 181 6.49 -7.76 17.49
N VAL A 182 7.16 -8.91 17.38
CA VAL A 182 8.40 -9.07 16.60
C VAL A 182 8.13 -8.83 15.11
N GLN A 183 7.03 -9.36 14.57
CA GLN A 183 6.68 -9.17 13.16
C GLN A 183 6.43 -7.71 12.81
N LEU A 184 5.74 -6.98 13.70
CA LEU A 184 5.51 -5.54 13.52
C LEU A 184 6.81 -4.74 13.63
N VAL A 185 7.73 -5.13 14.53
CA VAL A 185 9.04 -4.49 14.66
C VAL A 185 9.94 -4.77 13.45
N GLU A 186 9.91 -5.98 12.89
CA GLU A 186 10.69 -6.32 11.68
C GLU A 186 10.13 -5.66 10.40
N ASN A 187 8.85 -5.29 10.41
CA ASN A 187 8.22 -4.52 9.33
C ASN A 187 8.42 -2.99 9.46
N TYR A 188 8.81 -2.48 10.64
CA TYR A 188 9.04 -1.06 10.91
C TYR A 188 10.38 -0.57 10.35
#